data_AF-A0A3D1ZXC6-F1
#
_entry.id   AF-A0A3D1ZXC6-F1
#
_cell.length_a   1.000
_cell.length_b   1.000
_cell.length_c   1.000
_cell.angle_alpha   90.00
_cell.angle_beta   90.00
_cell.angle_gamma   90.00
#
_symmetry.space_group_name_H-M   'P 1'
#
loop_
_entity.id
_entity.type
_entity.pdbx_description
1 polymer ?
#
loop_
_entity_poly.entity_id
_entity_poly.type
_entity_poly.pdbx_seq_one_letter_code
_entity_poly.pdbx_strand_id
1 'polypeptide(L)'
;ACDTFRPAAMEQLRVLGEQTGVPVHIEPEAKDPVPVALHAIQEAKAKGNDVLIIDTAGRLQNKSNLMDELGKIRRVTEKNLPVDEVLLVLDATTGQNGMT
;
A
#
# COMPACT_ATOMS: atom_id res chain seq x y z
N ALA A 1 1.54 -1.80 -5.48
CA ALA A 1 0.21 -1.25 -5.15
C ALA A 1 -0.57 -2.34 -4.43
N CYS A 2 -0.80 -2.21 -3.12
CA CYS A 2 -1.44 -3.27 -2.33
C CYS A 2 -2.92 -2.98 -2.02
N ASP A 3 -3.54 -1.93 -2.59
CA ASP A 3 -5.01 -1.85 -2.72
C ASP A 3 -5.49 -2.82 -3.82
N THR A 4 -5.48 -4.12 -3.53
CA THR A 4 -5.89 -5.19 -4.46
C THR A 4 -7.39 -5.25 -4.70
N PHE A 5 -8.20 -4.57 -3.87
CA PHE A 5 -9.66 -4.55 -3.97
C PHE A 5 -10.17 -3.52 -4.99
N ARG A 6 -9.34 -2.55 -5.37
CA ARG A 6 -9.72 -1.44 -6.24
C ARG A 6 -8.81 -1.37 -7.45
N PRO A 7 -9.18 -2.00 -8.59
CA PRO A 7 -8.40 -1.92 -9.83
C PRO A 7 -8.08 -0.49 -10.27
N ALA A 8 -9.02 0.44 -10.07
CA ALA A 8 -8.82 1.85 -10.36
C ALA A 8 -7.71 2.51 -9.50
N ALA A 9 -7.50 2.06 -8.25
CA ALA A 9 -6.44 2.59 -7.39
C ALA A 9 -5.04 2.19 -7.91
N MET A 10 -4.89 0.93 -8.34
CA MET A 10 -3.65 0.47 -8.98
C MET A 10 -3.33 1.27 -10.24
N GLU A 11 -4.34 1.51 -11.08
CA GLU A 11 -4.18 2.30 -12.31
C GLU A 11 -3.82 3.76 -12.02
N GLN A 12 -4.44 4.38 -11.02
CA GLN A 12 -4.10 5.72 -10.58
C GLN A 12 -2.63 5.82 -10.14
N LEU A 13 -2.13 4.84 -9.39
CA LEU A 13 -0.72 4.80 -9.00
C LEU A 13 0.21 4.58 -10.20
N ARG A 14 -0.16 3.72 -11.15
CA ARG A 14 0.61 3.52 -12.39
C ARG A 14 0.80 4.84 -13.13
N VAL A 15 -0.30 5.56 -13.38
CA VAL A 15 -0.28 6.85 -14.09
C VAL A 15 0.57 7.88 -13.32
N LEU A 16 0.42 7.95 -11.99
CA LEU A 16 1.23 8.86 -11.16
C LEU A 16 2.72 8.52 -11.22
N GLY A 17 3.07 7.24 -11.15
CA GLY A 17 4.45 6.76 -11.28
C GLY A 17 5.05 7.12 -12.64
N GLU A 18 4.31 6.91 -13.73
CA GLU A 18 4.73 7.28 -15.08
C GLU A 18 4.97 8.79 -15.22
N GLN A 19 4.09 9.61 -14.64
CA GLN A 19 4.21 11.07 -14.67
C GLN A 19 5.40 11.58 -13.84
N THR A 20 5.75 10.88 -12.76
CA THR A 20 6.82 11.29 -11.83
C THR A 20 8.16 10.59 -12.08
N GLY A 21 8.20 9.61 -12.99
CA GLY A 21 9.37 8.78 -13.22
C GLY A 21 9.68 7.81 -12.08
N VAL A 22 8.72 7.55 -11.19
CA VAL A 22 8.87 6.65 -10.04
C VAL A 22 8.34 5.27 -10.42
N PRO A 23 9.13 4.19 -10.26
CA PRO A 23 8.68 2.84 -10.57
C PRO A 23 7.55 2.39 -9.64
N VAL A 24 6.52 1.76 -10.19
CA VAL A 24 5.39 1.21 -9.44
C VAL A 24 5.28 -0.28 -9.70
N HIS A 25 5.38 -1.06 -8.63
CA HIS A 25 5.13 -2.50 -8.67
C HIS A 25 3.63 -2.78 -8.65
N ILE A 26 3.10 -3.50 -9.64
CA ILE A 26 1.66 -3.80 -9.78
C ILE A 26 1.50 -5.27 -10.18
N GLU A 27 0.56 -5.96 -9.52
CA GLU A 27 0.13 -7.31 -9.88
C GLU A 27 -1.40 -7.29 -10.11
N PRO A 28 -1.87 -7.08 -11.35
CA PRO A 28 -3.29 -6.83 -11.64
C PRO A 28 -4.26 -7.94 -11.19
N GLU A 29 -3.77 -9.19 -11.20
CA GLU A 29 -4.56 -10.37 -10.85
C GLU A 29 -4.44 -10.76 -9.36
N ALA A 30 -3.60 -10.03 -8.59
CA ALA A 30 -3.39 -10.33 -7.18
C ALA A 30 -4.63 -9.94 -6.37
N LYS A 31 -5.11 -10.88 -5.57
CA LYS A 31 -6.23 -10.67 -4.62
C LYS A 31 -5.74 -10.42 -3.20
N ASP A 32 -4.66 -11.09 -2.82
CA ASP A 32 -4.03 -10.93 -1.52
C ASP A 32 -2.92 -9.86 -1.62
N PRO A 33 -2.95 -8.80 -0.81
CA PRO A 33 -1.91 -7.78 -0.82
C PRO A 33 -0.58 -8.23 -0.21
N VAL A 34 -0.57 -9.30 0.61
CA VAL A 34 0.64 -9.72 1.32
C VAL A 34 1.74 -10.23 0.36
N PRO A 35 1.45 -11.11 -0.62
CA PRO A 35 2.40 -11.46 -1.66
C PRO A 35 2.90 -10.26 -2.47
N VAL A 36 2.01 -9.32 -2.81
CA VAL A 36 2.37 -8.11 -3.58
C VAL A 36 3.37 -7.25 -2.81
N ALA A 37 3.17 -7.08 -1.50
CA ALA A 37 4.12 -6.39 -0.65
C ALA A 37 5.48 -7.10 -0.62
N LEU A 38 5.51 -8.44 -0.52
CA LEU A 38 6.74 -9.22 -0.54
C LEU A 38 7.51 -9.08 -1.85
N HIS A 39 6.84 -9.18 -2.99
CA HIS A 39 7.48 -9.03 -4.30
C HIS A 39 7.98 -7.60 -4.50
N ALA A 40 7.22 -6.58 -4.08
CA ALA A 40 7.68 -5.19 -4.10
C ALA A 40 8.93 -4.97 -3.24
N ILE A 41 9.02 -5.60 -2.06
CA ILE A 41 10.21 -5.56 -1.20
C ILE A 41 11.42 -6.21 -1.89
N GLN A 42 11.22 -7.38 -2.52
CA GLN A 42 12.28 -8.07 -3.24
C GLN A 42 12.78 -7.24 -4.43
N GLU A 43 11.86 -6.65 -5.18
CA GLU A 43 12.19 -5.77 -6.31
C GLU A 43 12.93 -4.51 -5.85
N ALA A 44 12.46 -3.86 -4.79
CA ALA A 44 13.10 -2.66 -4.24
C ALA A 44 14.54 -2.95 -3.79
N LYS A 45 14.77 -4.08 -3.12
CA LYS A 45 16.12 -4.53 -2.74
C LYS A 45 16.99 -4.82 -3.96
N ALA A 46 16.46 -5.53 -4.95
CA ALA A 46 17.20 -5.90 -6.15
C ALA A 46 17.60 -4.67 -6.99
N LYS A 47 16.76 -3.63 -6.99
CA LYS A 47 17.00 -2.36 -7.70
C LYS A 47 17.80 -1.34 -6.88
N GLY A 48 18.04 -1.60 -5.60
CA GLY A 48 18.75 -0.68 -4.72
C GLY A 48 17.97 0.61 -4.45
N ASN A 49 16.64 0.54 -4.39
CA ASN A 49 15.80 1.70 -4.09
C ASN A 49 15.98 2.14 -2.63
N ASP A 50 16.09 3.44 -2.39
CA ASP A 50 16.24 4.01 -1.05
C ASP A 50 14.95 3.95 -0.22
N VAL A 51 13.79 4.10 -0.89
CA VAL A 51 12.47 4.20 -0.26
C VAL A 51 11.47 3.29 -0.99
N LEU A 52 10.64 2.58 -0.22
CA LEU A 52 9.50 1.81 -0.70
C LEU A 52 8.22 2.35 -0.05
N ILE A 53 7.27 2.81 -0.86
CA ILE A 53 5.95 3.24 -0.41
C ILE A 53 4.93 2.14 -0.73
N ILE A 54 4.18 1.71 0.27
CA ILE A 54 3.15 0.68 0.14
C ILE A 54 1.77 1.34 0.28
N ASP A 55 1.04 1.40 -0.83
CA ASP A 55 -0.39 1.74 -0.83
C ASP A 55 -1.24 0.58 -0.34
N THR A 56 -2.31 0.86 0.41
CA THR A 56 -3.17 -0.14 1.06
C THR A 56 -4.63 0.21 0.90
N ALA A 57 -5.52 -0.79 0.92
CA ALA A 57 -6.95 -0.55 0.97
C ALA A 57 -7.35 0.29 2.21
N GLY A 58 -8.40 1.12 2.09
CA GLY A 58 -8.80 2.06 3.15
C GLY A 58 -10.29 2.06 3.54
N ARG A 59 -11.11 1.12 3.04
CA ARG A 59 -12.57 1.15 3.26
C ARG A 59 -13.00 0.43 4.54
N LEU A 60 -13.56 1.21 5.48
CA LEU A 60 -14.02 0.82 6.82
C LEU A 60 -15.24 -0.11 6.92
N GLN A 61 -15.85 -0.55 5.81
CA GLN A 61 -17.14 -1.25 5.88
C GLN A 61 -17.06 -2.59 6.62
N ASN A 62 -15.87 -3.21 6.71
CA ASN A 62 -15.54 -4.32 7.60
C ASN A 62 -14.22 -4.06 8.33
N LYS A 63 -14.29 -3.29 9.44
CA LYS A 63 -13.11 -2.83 10.20
C LYS A 63 -12.16 -3.96 10.61
N SER A 64 -12.66 -5.13 11.04
CA SER A 64 -11.82 -6.24 11.50
C SER A 64 -10.91 -6.79 10.40
N ASN A 65 -11.47 -7.10 9.24
CA ASN A 65 -10.73 -7.73 8.15
C ASN A 65 -9.66 -6.78 7.60
N LEU A 66 -10.00 -5.49 7.49
CA LEU A 66 -9.05 -4.46 7.06
C LEU A 66 -7.87 -4.35 8.05
N MET A 67 -8.14 -4.28 9.35
CA MET A 67 -7.08 -4.16 10.35
C MET A 67 -6.18 -5.40 10.40
N ASP A 68 -6.75 -6.59 10.24
CA ASP A 68 -5.98 -7.84 10.16
C ASP A 68 -5.06 -7.85 8.92
N GLU A 69 -5.56 -7.37 7.78
CA GLU A 69 -4.80 -7.28 6.53
C GLU A 69 -3.65 -6.27 6.63
N LEU A 70 -3.92 -5.05 7.11
CA LEU A 70 -2.89 -4.04 7.37
C LEU A 70 -1.84 -4.55 8.36
N GLY A 71 -2.27 -5.25 9.41
CA GLY A 71 -1.39 -5.87 10.39
C GLY A 71 -0.49 -6.96 9.77
N LYS A 72 -1.01 -7.76 8.85
CA LYS A 72 -0.23 -8.76 8.10
C LYS A 72 0.80 -8.09 7.19
N ILE A 73 0.40 -7.08 6.40
CA ILE A 73 1.31 -6.33 5.52
C ILE A 73 2.47 -5.75 6.33
N ARG A 74 2.17 -5.06 7.44
CA ARG A 74 3.20 -4.50 8.32
C ARG A 74 4.14 -5.58 8.86
N ARG A 75 3.60 -6.65 9.44
CA ARG A 75 4.40 -7.75 10.01
C ARG A 75 5.32 -8.40 8.99
N VAL A 76 4.85 -8.57 7.75
CA VAL A 76 5.63 -9.17 6.66
C VAL A 76 6.69 -8.20 6.15
N THR A 77 6.36 -6.90 6.09
CA THR A 77 7.31 -5.86 5.71
C THR A 77 8.43 -5.76 6.73
N GLU A 78 8.12 -5.64 8.04
CA GLU A 78 9.09 -5.54 9.14
C GLU A 78 10.07 -6.74 9.22
N LYS A 79 9.65 -7.93 8.80
CA LYS A 79 10.53 -9.10 8.73
C LYS A 79 11.60 -8.99 7.66
N ASN A 80 11.40 -8.15 6.64
CA ASN A 80 12.27 -8.04 5.47
C ASN A 80 12.97 -6.69 5.38
N LEU A 81 12.34 -5.60 5.81
CA LEU A 81 12.83 -4.23 5.81
C LEU A 81 12.31 -3.50 7.06
N PRO A 82 13.08 -2.58 7.66
CA PRO A 82 12.53 -1.71 8.69
C PRO A 82 11.35 -0.91 8.11
N VAL A 83 10.28 -0.76 8.89
CA VAL A 83 9.16 0.14 8.56
C VAL A 83 9.39 1.41 9.37
N ASP A 84 9.80 2.48 8.71
CA ASP A 84 10.11 3.74 9.37
C ASP A 84 8.85 4.50 9.78
N GLU A 85 7.81 4.49 8.93
CA GLU A 85 6.60 5.28 9.13
C GLU A 85 5.32 4.55 8.68
N VAL A 86 4.20 4.91 9.31
CA VAL A 86 2.84 4.54 8.88
C VAL A 86 2.02 5.82 8.81
N LEU A 87 1.65 6.24 7.60
CA LEU A 87 0.97 7.50 7.33
C LEU A 87 -0.54 7.30 7.18
N LEU A 88 -1.32 7.90 8.10
CA LEU A 88 -2.78 7.98 7.97
C LEU A 88 -3.17 9.24 7.20
N VAL A 89 -3.78 9.05 6.02
CA VAL A 89 -4.27 10.16 5.19
C VAL A 89 -5.73 10.44 5.53
N LEU A 90 -6.01 11.67 5.99
CA LEU A 90 -7.36 12.14 6.33
C LEU A 90 -7.73 13.34 5.46
N ASP A 91 -8.97 13.36 4.98
CA ASP A 91 -9.52 14.49 4.26
C ASP A 91 -10.04 15.54 5.26
N ALA A 92 -9.37 16.70 5.31
CA ALA A 92 -9.71 17.79 6.22
C ALA A 92 -11.12 18.36 5.98
N THR A 93 -11.70 18.19 4.79
CA THR A 93 -13.05 18.65 4.47
C THR A 93 -14.14 17.83 5.15
N THR A 94 -13.80 16.64 5.67
CA THR A 94 -14.74 15.77 6.40
C THR A 94 -15.02 16.22 7.83
N GLY A 95 -14.27 17.22 8.34
CA GLY A 95 -14.45 17.77 9.67
C GLY A 95 -14.26 16.71 10.78
N GLN A 96 -15.23 16.62 11.69
CA GLN A 96 -15.19 15.67 12.82
C GLN A 96 -15.21 14.19 12.37
N ASN A 97 -15.76 13.89 11.18
CA ASN A 97 -15.82 12.52 10.68
C ASN A 97 -14.44 11.90 10.42
N GLY A 98 -13.39 12.73 10.27
CA GLY A 98 -12.02 12.26 10.15
C GLY A 98 -11.35 11.93 11.49
N MET A 99 -11.94 12.31 12.63
CA MET A 99 -11.36 12.11 13.97
C MET A 99 -12.05 11.01 14.79
N THR A 100 -13.23 10.56 14.37
CA THR A 100 -14.06 9.54 15.03
C THR A 100 -14.08 8.23 14.28
#